data_AF-A0A963R0C2-F1
#
_entry.id   AF-A0A963R0C2-F1
#
_cell.length_a   1.000
_cell.length_b   1.000
_cell.length_c   1.000
_cell.angle_alpha   90.00
_cell.angle_beta   90.00
_cell.angle_gamma   90.00
#
_symmetry.space_group_name_H-M   'P 1'
#
loop_
_entity.id
_entity.type
_entity.pdbx_description
1 polymer ?
#
loop_
_entity_poly.entity_id
_entity_poly.type
_entity_poly.pdbx_seq_one_letter_code
_entity_poly.pdbx_strand_id
1 'polypeptide(L)' 'MSARIFQRPKNAMQSGKALLGQWILEFAPSEARAVDPVMGWTGSGDTQS' A
#
# COMPACT_ATOMS: atom_id res chain seq x y z
N MET A 1 -8.12 -11.40 -7.11
CA MET A 1 -7.35 -11.07 -5.90
C MET A 1 -5.93 -11.58 -6.08
N SER A 2 -4.98 -10.69 -6.33
CA SER A 2 -3.57 -11.03 -6.51
C SER A 2 -2.77 -10.40 -5.39
N ALA A 3 -1.74 -11.09 -4.92
CA ALA A 3 -0.86 -10.61 -3.87
C ALA A 3 0.59 -10.60 -4.36
N ARG A 4 1.40 -9.70 -3.78
CA ARG A 4 2.81 -9.55 -4.09
C ARG A 4 3.60 -9.68 -2.79
N ILE A 5 4.64 -10.50 -2.81
CA ILE A 5 5.60 -10.61 -1.72
C ILE A 5 6.90 -10.00 -2.21
N PHE A 6 7.43 -9.02 -1.48
CA PHE A 6 8.68 -8.37 -1.82
C PHE A 6 9.42 -7.91 -0.58
N GLN A 7 10.73 -7.71 -0.72
CA GLN A 7 11.54 -7.12 0.34
C GLN A 7 11.46 -5.60 0.27
N ARG A 8 11.24 -4.95 1.42
CA ARG A 8 11.12 -3.50 1.50
C ARG A 8 12.38 -2.82 0.91
N PRO A 9 12.23 -1.95 -0.11
CA PRO A 9 13.36 -1.27 -0.71
C PRO A 9 13.93 -0.21 0.24
N LYS A 10 15.22 0.10 0.08
CA LYS A 10 15.86 1.19 0.80
C LYS A 10 15.36 2.54 0.25
N ASN A 11 14.91 3.43 1.13
CA ASN A 11 14.59 4.80 0.75
C ASN A 11 15.88 5.53 0.33
N ALA A 12 15.91 6.05 -0.90
CA ALA A 12 17.08 6.76 -1.44
C ALA A 12 17.34 8.10 -0.72
N MET A 13 16.31 8.73 -0.14
CA MET A 13 16.41 10.03 0.53
C MET A 13 16.82 9.92 2.01
N GLN A 14 16.86 8.70 2.57
CA GLN A 14 17.14 8.48 3.98
C GLN A 14 18.30 7.51 4.18
N SER A 15 19.17 7.82 5.14
CA SER A 15 20.32 6.97 5.49
C SER A 15 19.96 5.78 6.38
N GLY A 16 18.78 5.81 7.02
CA GLY A 16 18.32 4.79 7.97
C GLY A 16 18.19 3.39 7.36
N LYS A 17 18.55 2.36 8.14
CA LYS A 17 18.58 0.94 7.71
C LYS A 17 17.66 0.02 8.51
N ALA A 18 17.00 0.53 9.56
CA ALA A 18 16.24 -0.29 10.52
C ALA A 18 15.11 -1.13 9.89
N LEU A 19 14.60 -0.71 8.73
CA LEU A 19 13.47 -1.34 8.06
C LEU A 19 13.88 -2.20 6.85
N LEU A 20 15.18 -2.35 6.60
CA LEU A 20 15.70 -3.25 5.57
C LEU A 20 15.57 -4.70 6.03
N GLY A 21 15.53 -5.64 5.08
CA GLY A 21 15.43 -7.07 5.41
C GLY A 21 14.00 -7.57 5.60
N GLN A 22 13.04 -6.67 5.83
CA GLN A 22 11.63 -7.00 6.06
C GLN A 22 10.95 -7.44 4.76
N TRP A 23 10.24 -8.55 4.84
CA TRP A 23 9.37 -9.05 3.77
C TRP A 23 7.96 -8.52 3.99
N ILE A 24 7.39 -7.95 2.93
CA ILE A 24 6.05 -7.38 2.92
C ILE A 24 5.18 -8.21 1.99
N LEU A 25 3.99 -8.55 2.46
CA LEU A 25 2.90 -9.10 1.66
C LEU A 25 1.90 -7.97 1.42
N GLU A 26 1.67 -7.62 0.16
CA GLU A 26 0.73 -6.58 -0.25
C GLU A 26 -0.32 -7.17 -1.20
N PHE A 27 -1.59 -6.91 -0.93
CA PHE A 27 -2.70 -7.31 -1.78
C PHE A 27 -3.02 -6.20 -2.78
N ALA A 28 -3.18 -6.56 -4.05
CA ALA A 28 -3.65 -5.58 -5.04
C ALA A 28 -5.10 -5.19 -4.71
N PRO A 29 -5.42 -3.88 -4.72
CA PRO A 29 -6.77 -3.43 -4.43
C PRO A 29 -7.75 -4.05 -5.43
N SER A 30 -8.82 -4.64 -4.89
CA SER A 30 -9.88 -5.29 -5.64
C SER A 30 -10.85 -4.30 -6.28
N GLU A 31 -10.96 -3.09 -5.71
CA GLU A 31 -11.76 -2.00 -6.23
C GLU A 31 -10.93 -0.70 -6.34
N ALA A 32 -11.27 0.14 -7.31
CA ALA A 32 -10.64 1.44 -7.44
C ALA A 32 -11.06 2.35 -6.28
N ARG A 33 -10.11 3.10 -5.71
CA ARG A 33 -10.43 4.15 -4.73
C ARG A 33 -11.30 5.20 -5.41
N ALA A 34 -12.49 5.42 -4.87
CA ALA A 34 -13.44 6.41 -5.35
C ALA A 34 -13.44 7.62 -4.41
N VAL A 35 -13.61 8.81 -4.98
CA VAL A 35 -13.73 10.04 -4.19
C VAL A 35 -15.19 10.18 -3.78
N ASP A 36 -15.43 10.41 -2.48
CA ASP A 36 -16.78 10.68 -1.98
C ASP A 36 -17.34 11.99 -2.59
N PRO A 37 -18.57 11.98 -3.12
CA PRO A 37 -19.13 13.13 -3.84
C PRO A 37 -19.49 14.32 -2.94
N VAL A 38 -19.55 14.15 -1.62
CA VAL A 38 -19.97 15.21 -0.68
C VAL A 38 -18.76 15.85 0.00
N MET A 39 -17.88 15.03 0.56
CA MET A 39 -16.73 15.49 1.35
C MET A 39 -15.40 15.45 0.58
N GLY A 40 -15.35 14.75 -0.56
CA GLY A 40 -14.14 14.64 -1.37
C GLY A 40 -13.07 13.73 -0.79
N TRP A 41 -13.39 12.93 0.23
CA TRP A 41 -12.44 11.99 0.82
C TRP A 41 -12.30 10.74 -0.05
N THR A 42 -11.07 10.26 -0.23
CA THR A 42 -10.80 9.01 -0.95
C THR A 42 -11.26 7.82 -0.11
N GLY A 43 -12.33 7.17 -0.53
CA GLY A 43 -12.85 5.94 0.07
C GLY A 43 -12.64 4.73 -0.86
N SER A 44 -12.64 3.54 -0.28
CA SER A 44 -12.65 2.27 -1.01
C SER A 44 -13.57 1.31 -0.28
N GLY A 45 -14.34 0.50 -1.02
CA GLY A 45 -15.07 -0.64 -0.47
C GLY A 45 -14.17 -1.83 -0.14
N ASP A 46 -12.90 -1.77 -0.58
CA ASP A 46 -11.94 -2.83 -0.37
C ASP A 46 -11.49 -2.94 1.08
N THR A 47 -11.79 -4.09 1.69
CA THR A 47 -11.48 -4.39 3.09
C THR A 47 -10.10 -5.01 3.28
N GLN A 48 -9.36 -5.29 2.19
CA GLN A 48 -8.06 -5.95 2.21
C GLN A 48 -6.91 -5.07 1.73
N SER A 49 -7.12 -3.75 1.63
CA SER A 49 -6.11 -2.76 1.22
C SER A 49 -5.31 -2.17 2.39
#